data_AF-A0A1G6PVT4-F1
#
_entry.id   AF-A0A1G6PVT4-F1
#
_cell.length_a   1.000
_cell.length_b   1.000
_cell.length_c   1.000
_cell.angle_alpha   90.00
_cell.angle_beta   90.00
_cell.angle_gamma   90.00
#
_symmetry.space_group_name_H-M   'P 1'
#
loop_
_entity.id
_entity.type
_entity.pdbx_description
1 polymer ?
#
loop_
_entity_poly.entity_id
_entity_poly.type
_entity_poly.pdbx_seq_one_letter_code
_entity_poly.pdbx_strand_id
1 'polypeptide(L)'
;MTTWSPDPAAMPIFTRRRIQTMLDDLIGIAAPSQFIGRLNDKRFENALPAEAELALVWATSRLGGFESEPVWYSPEGRLPEGISTALFPGHDTVFDVKAVSDRVIPGVVGMRTISAKLVEAANKARKGAGKNLRFFFYERRDYQNPKLHRSIYAPPDHVLGEAALRTLAQFVCSSPEEGANVDIVDGEMAVRVTWKPGTHSIFNHRSSTVNEIFDADDNYIAAALREKAKQLRSPNFAGLKGVLLADIGSATLKAITSIDRLSRSASGQQIIQRHLDKPDGGLDFVCVFSPRREMNSWGDDQRYWKVTAFSRNGLILPLDGLNALAEQLPKPRFDGWQLEHLHEQRLFGEKSHGWHLGSRLTSNMADHKMTFTFSSRALHEFLAGRIDGDRLRNNMIGLTSAFEHQLARGHTIQGARIVPGGIDQDDDLIELTFAPDPAASPFEDRSPPKTSISE
;
A
#
# COMPACT_ATOMS: atom_id res chain seq x y z
N MET A 1 16.55 33.62 5.17
CA MET A 1 16.28 32.55 6.14
C MET A 1 14.92 31.97 5.80
N THR A 2 14.89 30.93 4.98
CA THR A 2 13.65 30.25 4.59
C THR A 2 13.48 29.08 5.54
N THR A 3 12.50 29.19 6.44
CA THR A 3 12.14 28.15 7.41
C THR A 3 11.70 26.90 6.66
N TRP A 4 12.44 25.83 6.90
CA TRP A 4 12.20 24.48 6.41
C TRP A 4 10.91 23.95 7.04
N SER A 5 9.89 23.71 6.23
CA SER A 5 8.66 23.02 6.65
C SER A 5 8.75 21.55 6.23
N PRO A 6 8.37 20.59 7.07
CA PRO A 6 8.36 19.18 6.69
C PRO A 6 7.28 18.93 5.62
N ASP A 7 7.72 18.65 4.40
CA ASP A 7 6.87 18.52 3.21
C ASP A 7 6.34 17.08 3.07
N PRO A 8 5.02 16.86 2.91
CA PRO A 8 4.47 15.55 3.19
C PRO A 8 4.24 14.68 1.94
N ALA A 9 4.52 13.39 2.11
CA ALA A 9 4.45 12.33 1.11
C ALA A 9 3.01 12.10 0.57
N ALA A 10 2.90 11.56 -0.65
CA ALA A 10 1.69 10.91 -1.14
C ALA A 10 1.36 9.67 -0.28
N MET A 11 0.09 9.25 -0.33
CA MET A 11 -0.44 8.29 0.62
C MET A 11 -0.90 7.00 -0.10
N PRO A 12 -0.51 5.82 0.41
CA PRO A 12 -0.65 4.57 -0.33
C PRO A 12 -2.06 3.95 -0.24
N ILE A 13 -2.70 3.82 0.93
CA ILE A 13 -4.03 3.16 1.03
C ILE A 13 -5.14 4.08 0.50
N PHE A 14 -5.07 5.35 0.83
CA PHE A 14 -6.02 6.41 0.56
C PHE A 14 -5.29 7.63 0.01
N THR A 15 -6.05 8.56 -0.55
CA THR A 15 -5.51 9.84 -1.00
C THR A 15 -5.24 10.76 0.18
N ARG A 16 -4.33 11.71 -0.01
CA ARG A 16 -4.02 12.70 1.01
C ARG A 16 -5.24 13.54 1.37
N ARG A 17 -6.07 13.88 0.38
CA ARG A 17 -7.35 14.59 0.59
C ARG A 17 -8.28 13.78 1.49
N ARG A 18 -8.45 12.47 1.22
CA ARG A 18 -9.27 11.59 2.05
C ARG A 18 -8.76 11.51 3.48
N ILE A 19 -7.45 11.37 3.67
CA ILE A 19 -6.83 11.33 5.01
C ILE A 19 -7.04 12.62 5.77
N GLN A 20 -6.87 13.77 5.10
CA GLN A 20 -7.13 15.06 5.73
C GLN A 20 -8.59 15.15 6.19
N THR A 21 -9.55 14.77 5.35
CA THR A 21 -10.96 14.72 5.74
C THR A 21 -11.21 13.78 6.92
N MET A 22 -10.59 12.60 6.95
CA MET A 22 -10.72 11.68 8.10
C MET A 22 -10.16 12.30 9.40
N LEU A 23 -9.04 13.02 9.32
CA LEU A 23 -8.47 13.74 10.46
C LEU A 23 -9.37 14.89 10.92
N ASP A 24 -9.93 15.64 9.97
CA ASP A 24 -10.82 16.77 10.24
C ASP A 24 -12.13 16.29 10.88
N ASP A 25 -12.69 15.19 10.40
CA ASP A 25 -13.91 14.57 10.94
C ASP A 25 -13.71 14.05 12.39
N LEU A 26 -12.49 13.66 12.74
CA LEU A 26 -12.16 13.18 14.09
C LEU A 26 -11.90 14.31 15.09
N ILE A 27 -11.86 15.59 14.66
CA ILE A 27 -11.66 16.72 15.56
C ILE A 27 -12.80 16.77 16.58
N GLY A 28 -12.43 16.69 17.87
CA GLY A 28 -13.38 16.69 18.98
C GLY A 28 -13.92 15.31 19.36
N ILE A 29 -13.54 14.25 18.63
CA ILE A 29 -13.90 12.86 18.93
C ILE A 29 -12.67 12.07 19.40
N ALA A 30 -11.57 12.18 18.67
CA ALA A 30 -10.27 11.58 18.97
C ALA A 30 -9.18 12.65 18.91
N ALA A 31 -7.94 12.32 19.26
CA ALA A 31 -6.80 13.24 19.17
C ALA A 31 -6.03 13.04 17.84
N PRO A 32 -6.32 13.77 16.75
CA PRO A 32 -5.77 13.46 15.42
C PRO A 32 -4.24 13.58 15.38
N SER A 33 -3.65 14.36 16.31
CA SER A 33 -2.21 14.49 16.51
C SER A 33 -1.49 13.16 16.71
N GLN A 34 -2.15 12.12 17.21
CA GLN A 34 -1.54 10.80 17.39
C GLN A 34 -1.15 10.14 16.05
N PHE A 35 -1.88 10.46 14.98
CA PHE A 35 -1.61 9.93 13.64
C PHE A 35 -0.67 10.84 12.84
N ILE A 36 -0.79 12.17 12.97
CA ILE A 36 -0.10 13.15 12.11
C ILE A 36 1.42 12.91 12.02
N GLY A 37 2.08 12.67 13.16
CA GLY A 37 3.53 12.44 13.18
C GLY A 37 3.93 11.18 12.41
N ARG A 38 3.13 10.10 12.53
CA ARG A 38 3.38 8.82 11.85
C ARG A 38 3.00 8.89 10.37
N LEU A 39 1.90 9.56 10.02
CA LEU A 39 1.44 9.76 8.63
C LEU A 39 2.43 10.58 7.80
N ASN A 40 3.15 11.52 8.43
CA ASN A 40 4.19 12.31 7.76
C ASN A 40 5.57 11.62 7.79
N ASP A 41 5.71 10.45 8.42
CA ASP A 41 6.95 9.68 8.38
C ASP A 41 7.13 9.05 6.99
N LYS A 42 8.37 8.97 6.52
CA LYS A 42 8.72 8.34 5.23
C LYS A 42 8.92 6.83 5.35
N ARG A 43 8.94 6.31 6.58
CA ARG A 43 9.14 4.90 6.88
C ARG A 43 7.83 4.15 6.76
N PHE A 44 7.89 3.03 6.03
CA PHE A 44 6.73 2.16 5.82
C PHE A 44 6.13 1.69 7.15
N GLU A 45 6.99 1.39 8.11
CA GLU A 45 6.62 0.84 9.42
C GLU A 45 5.82 1.83 10.27
N ASN A 46 5.71 3.09 9.83
CA ASN A 46 4.99 4.15 10.54
C ASN A 46 3.80 4.66 9.73
N ALA A 47 4.00 5.08 8.48
CA ALA A 47 2.96 5.76 7.71
C ALA A 47 1.79 4.85 7.34
N LEU A 48 2.08 3.65 6.85
CA LEU A 48 1.05 2.70 6.42
C LEU A 48 0.21 2.15 7.58
N PRO A 49 0.82 1.74 8.71
CA PRO A 49 0.07 1.45 9.92
C PRO A 49 -0.84 2.59 10.35
N ALA A 50 -0.32 3.83 10.40
CA ALA A 50 -1.09 4.98 10.85
C ALA A 50 -2.27 5.28 9.92
N GLU A 51 -2.12 5.08 8.61
CA GLU A 51 -3.19 5.27 7.64
C GLU A 51 -4.33 4.25 7.81
N ALA A 52 -3.98 2.98 7.98
CA ALA A 52 -4.97 1.92 8.21
C ALA A 52 -5.66 2.07 9.58
N GLU A 53 -4.88 2.39 10.61
CA GLU A 53 -5.39 2.62 11.97
C GLU A 53 -6.35 3.81 12.01
N LEU A 54 -5.96 4.94 11.41
CA LEU A 54 -6.81 6.12 11.28
C LEU A 54 -8.16 5.79 10.63
N ALA A 55 -8.15 5.04 9.52
CA ALA A 55 -9.37 4.71 8.80
C ALA A 55 -10.32 3.82 9.61
N LEU A 56 -9.79 2.87 10.38
CA LEU A 56 -10.62 2.02 11.24
C LEU A 56 -11.20 2.80 12.42
N VAL A 57 -10.44 3.72 13.02
CA VAL A 57 -10.93 4.60 14.08
C VAL A 57 -12.01 5.54 13.54
N TRP A 58 -11.72 6.21 12.42
CA TRP A 58 -12.67 7.07 11.73
C TRP A 58 -13.95 6.30 11.37
N ALA A 59 -13.85 5.13 10.73
CA ALA A 59 -15.02 4.33 10.36
C ALA A 59 -15.83 3.87 11.58
N THR A 60 -15.17 3.54 12.70
CA THR A 60 -15.89 3.17 13.94
C THR A 60 -16.61 4.37 14.55
N SER A 61 -16.00 5.56 14.53
CA SER A 61 -16.62 6.79 15.04
C SER A 61 -17.93 7.14 14.31
N ARG A 62 -18.06 6.70 13.05
CA ARG A 62 -19.21 6.92 12.18
C ARG A 62 -20.41 6.03 12.49
N LEU A 63 -20.24 4.97 13.29
CA LEU A 63 -21.35 4.07 13.69
C LEU A 63 -22.25 4.67 14.77
N GLY A 64 -21.75 5.66 15.52
CA GLY A 64 -22.40 6.20 16.72
C GLY A 64 -22.02 5.42 17.99
N GLY A 65 -22.24 6.06 19.15
CA GLY A 65 -21.89 5.47 20.46
C GLY A 65 -20.40 5.18 20.62
N PHE A 66 -19.54 5.97 19.98
CA PHE A 66 -18.08 5.84 20.03
C PHE A 66 -17.47 6.81 21.04
N GLU A 67 -16.60 6.28 21.90
CA GLU A 67 -15.74 7.05 22.81
C GLU A 67 -14.28 6.69 22.52
N SER A 68 -13.47 7.66 22.12
CA SER A 68 -12.03 7.46 21.89
C SER A 68 -11.25 7.57 23.19
N GLU A 69 -10.24 6.71 23.37
CA GLU A 69 -9.30 6.74 24.50
C GLU A 69 -9.99 7.01 25.87
N PRO A 70 -11.01 6.22 26.26
CA PRO A 70 -11.79 6.42 27.47
C PRO A 70 -10.91 6.37 28.72
N VAL A 71 -10.66 7.53 29.34
CA VAL A 71 -9.76 7.67 30.50
C VAL A 71 -10.19 6.80 31.69
N TRP A 72 -11.50 6.55 31.82
CA TRP A 72 -12.06 5.70 32.86
C TRP A 72 -11.72 4.21 32.69
N TYR A 73 -11.31 3.77 31.50
CA TYR A 73 -11.04 2.35 31.21
C TYR A 73 -9.83 1.81 31.96
N SER A 74 -8.78 2.62 32.06
CA SER A 74 -7.52 2.25 32.70
C SER A 74 -6.90 3.45 33.42
N PRO A 75 -6.91 3.50 34.77
CA PRO A 75 -6.23 4.53 35.55
C PRO A 75 -4.70 4.50 35.40
N GLU A 76 -4.14 3.38 34.92
CA GLU A 76 -2.70 3.20 34.67
C GLU A 76 -2.22 3.79 33.33
N GLY A 77 -3.11 4.45 32.57
CA GLY A 77 -2.77 5.14 31.32
C GLY A 77 -2.67 4.26 30.07
N ARG A 78 -2.92 2.94 30.17
CA ARG A 78 -3.06 2.05 29.01
C ARG A 78 -4.47 2.14 28.43
N LEU A 79 -4.69 3.16 27.60
CA LEU A 79 -6.00 3.40 27.02
C LEU A 79 -6.21 2.53 25.76
N PRO A 80 -7.42 2.00 25.55
CA PRO A 80 -7.79 1.40 24.28
C PRO A 80 -7.96 2.51 23.24
N GLU A 81 -7.97 2.15 21.96
CA GLU A 81 -8.23 3.13 20.90
C GLU A 81 -9.66 3.70 21.01
N GLY A 82 -10.62 2.85 21.39
CA GLY A 82 -11.94 3.32 21.79
C GLY A 82 -12.90 2.23 22.25
N ILE A 83 -14.10 2.69 22.60
CA ILE A 83 -15.26 1.90 22.94
C ILE A 83 -16.38 2.21 21.95
N SER A 84 -17.13 1.19 21.54
CA SER A 84 -18.31 1.32 20.70
C SER A 84 -19.44 0.43 21.22
N THR A 85 -20.65 1.00 21.30
CA THR A 85 -21.89 0.23 21.57
C THR A 85 -22.57 -0.24 20.28
N ALA A 86 -22.10 0.24 19.12
CA ALA A 86 -22.68 -0.03 17.81
C ALA A 86 -21.92 -1.09 17.02
N LEU A 87 -20.64 -1.33 17.34
CA LEU A 87 -19.80 -2.32 16.63
C LEU A 87 -20.37 -3.74 16.71
N PHE A 88 -20.81 -4.15 17.91
CA PHE A 88 -21.56 -5.38 18.13
C PHE A 88 -22.86 -5.04 18.89
N PRO A 89 -23.98 -4.83 18.18
CA PRO A 89 -25.23 -4.39 18.80
C PRO A 89 -25.64 -5.27 19.99
N GLY A 90 -25.96 -4.63 21.12
CA GLY A 90 -26.29 -5.31 22.37
C GLY A 90 -25.10 -5.56 23.30
N HIS A 91 -23.89 -5.16 22.90
CA HIS A 91 -22.67 -5.30 23.71
C HIS A 91 -21.84 -4.01 23.71
N ASP A 92 -21.43 -3.56 24.90
CA ASP A 92 -20.35 -2.59 25.02
C ASP A 92 -19.06 -3.27 24.54
N THR A 93 -18.41 -2.68 23.55
CA THR A 93 -17.23 -3.26 22.91
C THR A 93 -16.06 -2.32 23.06
N VAL A 94 -15.02 -2.74 23.77
CA VAL A 94 -13.72 -2.07 23.77
C VAL A 94 -12.82 -2.72 22.74
N PHE A 95 -12.14 -1.89 21.95
CA PHE A 95 -11.24 -2.39 20.95
C PHE A 95 -9.95 -1.58 20.86
N ASP A 96 -8.96 -2.24 20.28
CA ASP A 96 -7.73 -1.61 19.84
C ASP A 96 -7.52 -1.89 18.35
N VAL A 97 -6.77 -1.04 17.69
CA VAL A 97 -6.44 -1.17 16.28
C VAL A 97 -4.96 -1.48 16.13
N LYS A 98 -4.64 -2.41 15.24
CA LYS A 98 -3.24 -2.74 14.94
C LYS A 98 -3.10 -3.08 13.47
N ALA A 99 -2.16 -2.42 12.79
CA ALA A 99 -1.77 -2.85 11.46
C ALA A 99 -0.59 -3.84 11.51
N VAL A 100 -0.60 -4.84 10.63
CA VAL A 100 0.45 -5.86 10.52
C VAL A 100 0.87 -6.12 9.08
N SER A 101 2.15 -6.44 8.90
CA SER A 101 2.79 -6.78 7.62
C SER A 101 3.83 -7.87 7.84
N ASP A 102 4.15 -8.64 6.81
CA ASP A 102 5.20 -9.66 6.83
C ASP A 102 6.64 -9.07 6.85
N ARG A 103 6.79 -7.75 6.74
CA ARG A 103 8.09 -7.06 6.77
C ARG A 103 8.88 -7.21 8.05
N VAL A 104 8.19 -7.50 9.15
CA VAL A 104 8.81 -7.76 10.45
C VAL A 104 9.32 -9.19 10.57
N ILE A 105 9.17 -10.04 9.54
CA ILE A 105 9.79 -11.37 9.52
C ILE A 105 11.32 -11.19 9.51
N PRO A 106 12.04 -11.76 10.49
CA PRO A 106 13.49 -11.57 10.62
C PRO A 106 14.29 -11.85 9.34
N GLY A 107 13.92 -12.89 8.58
CA GLY A 107 14.57 -13.21 7.31
C GLY A 107 14.47 -12.08 6.27
N VAL A 108 13.34 -11.40 6.18
CA VAL A 108 13.13 -10.27 5.25
C VAL A 108 13.98 -9.07 5.68
N VAL A 109 14.03 -8.78 6.99
CA VAL A 109 14.87 -7.71 7.55
C VAL A 109 16.35 -7.96 7.24
N GLY A 110 16.83 -9.18 7.46
CA GLY A 110 18.22 -9.53 7.15
C GLY A 110 18.57 -9.47 5.68
N MET A 111 17.70 -9.95 4.78
CA MET A 111 17.91 -9.80 3.34
C MET A 111 18.09 -8.34 2.94
N ARG A 112 17.27 -7.43 3.47
CA ARG A 112 17.35 -5.98 3.19
C ARG A 112 18.66 -5.39 3.69
N THR A 113 18.99 -5.64 4.97
CA THR A 113 20.21 -5.12 5.59
C THR A 113 21.46 -5.59 4.87
N ILE A 114 21.54 -6.88 4.55
CA ILE A 114 22.69 -7.47 3.86
C ILE A 114 22.77 -6.95 2.42
N SER A 115 21.66 -6.88 1.70
CA SER A 115 21.62 -6.34 0.34
C SER A 115 22.11 -4.89 0.30
N ALA A 116 21.71 -4.06 1.26
CA ALA A 116 22.16 -2.67 1.37
C ALA A 116 23.68 -2.60 1.60
N LYS A 117 24.22 -3.41 2.52
CA LYS A 117 25.67 -3.50 2.78
C LYS A 117 26.45 -3.96 1.54
N LEU A 118 25.95 -4.97 0.81
CA LEU A 118 26.56 -5.45 -0.43
C LEU A 118 26.51 -4.39 -1.54
N VAL A 119 25.40 -3.67 -1.69
CA VAL A 119 25.29 -2.55 -2.65
C VAL A 119 26.31 -1.45 -2.33
N GLU A 120 26.46 -1.09 -1.06
CA GLU A 120 27.45 -0.10 -0.64
C GLU A 120 28.88 -0.57 -0.96
N ALA A 121 29.22 -1.81 -0.61
CA ALA A 121 30.52 -2.41 -0.91
C ALA A 121 30.80 -2.46 -2.43
N ALA A 122 29.83 -2.88 -3.23
CA ALA A 122 29.94 -2.90 -4.69
C ALA A 122 30.17 -1.50 -5.27
N ASN A 123 29.48 -0.49 -4.75
CA ASN A 123 29.67 0.90 -5.19
C ASN A 123 31.03 1.47 -4.80
N LYS A 124 31.62 1.02 -3.68
CA LYS A 124 33.01 1.35 -3.30
C LYS A 124 34.02 0.71 -4.26
N ALA A 125 33.79 -0.53 -4.67
CA ALA A 125 34.66 -1.22 -5.63
C ALA A 125 34.54 -0.65 -7.05
N ARG A 126 33.32 -0.39 -7.52
CA ARG A 126 33.04 0.21 -8.83
C ARG A 126 31.83 1.15 -8.74
N LYS A 127 32.06 2.44 -8.98
CA LYS A 127 31.03 3.48 -8.87
C LYS A 127 29.79 3.12 -9.70
N GLY A 128 28.64 3.05 -9.02
CA GLY A 128 27.36 2.77 -9.65
C GLY A 128 27.11 1.30 -10.01
N ALA A 129 27.98 0.37 -9.60
CA ALA A 129 27.77 -1.07 -9.83
C ALA A 129 26.55 -1.61 -9.07
N GLY A 130 26.25 -1.06 -7.88
CA GLY A 130 25.16 -1.54 -7.03
C GLY A 130 23.77 -1.49 -7.67
N LYS A 131 23.55 -0.58 -8.64
CA LYS A 131 22.28 -0.49 -9.40
C LYS A 131 22.07 -1.65 -10.39
N ASN A 132 23.09 -2.48 -10.58
CA ASN A 132 23.05 -3.62 -11.50
C ASN A 132 23.08 -4.96 -10.74
N LEU A 133 22.96 -4.96 -9.41
CA LEU A 133 23.00 -6.20 -8.63
C LEU A 133 21.60 -6.69 -8.32
N ARG A 134 21.41 -8.01 -8.43
CA ARG A 134 20.30 -8.79 -7.85
C ARG A 134 20.86 -9.79 -6.86
N PHE A 135 20.14 -10.01 -5.78
CA PHE A 135 20.46 -10.92 -4.70
C PHE A 135 19.41 -12.03 -4.63
N PHE A 136 19.86 -13.27 -4.51
CA PHE A 136 19.02 -14.40 -4.21
C PHE A 136 19.58 -15.06 -2.95
N PHE A 137 18.85 -14.99 -1.85
CA PHE A 137 19.25 -15.56 -0.58
C PHE A 137 18.79 -17.01 -0.47
N TYR A 138 19.72 -17.89 -0.10
CA TYR A 138 19.44 -19.31 0.07
C TYR A 138 18.63 -19.57 1.34
N GLU A 139 17.96 -20.72 1.38
CA GLU A 139 17.22 -21.18 2.54
C GLU A 139 18.04 -22.17 3.38
N ARG A 140 17.84 -22.10 4.69
CA ARG A 140 18.26 -23.11 5.67
C ARG A 140 17.05 -23.94 6.06
N ARG A 141 17.28 -25.25 6.22
CA ARG A 141 16.27 -26.22 6.67
C ARG A 141 16.79 -26.86 7.95
N ASP A 142 16.17 -26.51 9.07
CA ASP A 142 16.47 -27.10 10.37
C ASP A 142 15.30 -27.96 10.83
N TYR A 143 15.57 -29.12 11.43
CA TYR A 143 14.55 -29.91 12.10
C TYR A 143 14.60 -29.61 13.59
N GLN A 144 13.53 -29.00 14.11
CA GLN A 144 13.35 -28.79 15.55
C GLN A 144 12.07 -29.48 15.99
N ASN A 145 12.19 -30.55 16.78
CA ASN A 145 11.10 -31.31 17.41
C ASN A 145 9.84 -31.50 16.54
N PRO A 146 9.65 -32.72 16.01
CA PRO A 146 9.57 -33.12 14.58
C PRO A 146 9.25 -32.09 13.47
N LYS A 147 9.29 -30.77 13.72
CA LYS A 147 8.91 -29.75 12.73
C LYS A 147 10.09 -29.33 11.87
N LEU A 148 9.85 -29.24 10.56
CA LEU A 148 10.78 -28.61 9.62
C LEU A 148 10.65 -27.09 9.75
N HIS A 149 11.70 -26.44 10.22
CA HIS A 149 11.84 -25.00 10.26
C HIS A 149 12.64 -24.54 9.04
N ARG A 150 12.07 -23.64 8.24
CA ARG A 150 12.77 -23.00 7.12
C ARG A 150 13.11 -21.57 7.51
N SER A 151 14.39 -21.22 7.44
CA SER A 151 14.86 -19.85 7.65
C SER A 151 15.66 -19.39 6.44
N ILE A 152 15.85 -18.09 6.29
CA ILE A 152 16.68 -17.51 5.22
C ILE A 152 18.10 -17.39 5.75
N TYR A 153 19.12 -17.70 4.95
CA TYR A 153 20.53 -17.42 5.25
C TYR A 153 20.83 -15.92 5.13
N ALA A 154 20.17 -15.14 5.99
CA ALA A 154 20.29 -13.69 6.07
C ALA A 154 20.01 -13.22 7.50
N PRO A 155 20.97 -13.34 8.44
CA PRO A 155 20.81 -12.82 9.78
C PRO A 155 20.71 -11.27 9.75
N PRO A 156 19.77 -10.64 10.46
CA PRO A 156 19.63 -9.17 10.50
C PRO A 156 20.90 -8.42 10.92
N ASP A 157 21.65 -9.00 11.84
CA ASP A 157 22.85 -8.48 12.47
C ASP A 157 24.14 -8.96 11.79
N HIS A 158 24.06 -9.70 10.68
CA HIS A 158 25.24 -10.22 9.98
C HIS A 158 26.21 -9.11 9.55
N VAL A 159 27.49 -9.29 9.87
CA VAL A 159 28.58 -8.40 9.46
C VAL A 159 29.34 -9.04 8.31
N LEU A 160 29.49 -8.32 7.20
CA LEU A 160 30.18 -8.84 6.01
C LEU A 160 31.67 -9.03 6.30
N GLY A 161 32.16 -10.26 6.12
CA GLY A 161 33.56 -10.61 6.21
C GLY A 161 34.38 -10.13 5.01
N GLU A 162 35.68 -9.92 5.23
CA GLU A 162 36.63 -9.47 4.22
C GLU A 162 36.70 -10.36 2.97
N ALA A 163 36.53 -11.68 3.15
CA ALA A 163 36.50 -12.62 2.03
C ALA A 163 35.29 -12.38 1.11
N ALA A 164 34.10 -12.19 1.69
CA ALA A 164 32.88 -11.88 0.96
C ALA A 164 33.00 -10.55 0.19
N LEU A 165 33.56 -9.53 0.83
CA LEU A 165 33.80 -8.22 0.21
C LEU A 165 34.77 -8.32 -0.97
N ARG A 166 35.86 -9.09 -0.84
CA ARG A 166 36.81 -9.33 -1.94
C ARG A 166 36.16 -10.07 -3.11
N THR A 167 35.40 -11.13 -2.84
CA THR A 167 34.68 -11.87 -3.88
C THR A 167 33.72 -10.97 -4.65
N LEU A 168 32.96 -10.13 -3.94
CA LEU A 168 32.06 -9.16 -4.56
C LEU A 168 32.83 -8.14 -5.41
N ALA A 169 33.92 -7.59 -4.89
CA ALA A 169 34.75 -6.60 -5.59
C ALA A 169 35.32 -7.19 -6.89
N GLN A 170 35.86 -8.42 -6.84
CA GLN A 170 36.38 -9.11 -8.00
C GLN A 170 35.28 -9.33 -9.06
N PHE A 171 34.08 -9.74 -8.63
CA PHE A 171 32.95 -9.94 -9.51
C PHE A 171 32.48 -8.66 -10.21
N VAL A 172 32.39 -7.52 -9.52
CA VAL A 172 31.94 -6.27 -10.16
C VAL A 172 33.00 -5.61 -11.04
N CYS A 173 34.28 -5.82 -10.72
CA CYS A 173 35.42 -5.28 -11.46
C CYS A 173 35.78 -6.10 -12.70
N SER A 174 35.36 -7.37 -12.81
CA SER A 174 35.55 -8.18 -14.02
C SER A 174 34.70 -7.73 -15.21
N SER A 175 33.87 -6.70 -15.05
CA SER A 175 32.89 -6.24 -16.04
C SER A 175 31.93 -7.36 -16.46
N PRO A 176 31.13 -7.88 -15.51
CA PRO A 176 30.24 -9.01 -15.75
C PRO A 176 29.19 -8.69 -16.81
N GLU A 177 28.91 -9.67 -17.67
CA GLU A 177 27.82 -9.63 -18.64
C GLU A 177 26.45 -9.76 -17.94
N GLU A 178 25.37 -9.41 -18.64
CA GLU A 178 24.02 -9.61 -18.12
C GLU A 178 23.75 -11.09 -17.82
N GLY A 179 23.27 -11.38 -16.61
CA GLY A 179 23.00 -12.74 -16.14
C GLY A 179 24.18 -13.43 -15.44
N ALA A 180 25.39 -12.88 -15.53
CA ALA A 180 26.55 -13.39 -14.79
C ALA A 180 26.27 -13.35 -13.28
N ASN A 181 26.75 -14.35 -12.55
CA ASN A 181 26.47 -14.48 -11.13
C ASN A 181 27.69 -14.95 -10.33
N VAL A 182 27.66 -14.67 -9.03
CA VAL A 182 28.64 -15.14 -8.05
C VAL A 182 27.90 -15.54 -6.78
N ASP A 183 28.28 -16.69 -6.23
CA ASP A 183 27.78 -17.14 -4.92
C ASP A 183 28.73 -16.62 -3.82
N ILE A 184 28.16 -15.95 -2.82
CA ILE A 184 28.87 -15.44 -1.65
C ILE A 184 28.31 -16.16 -0.42
N VAL A 185 29.17 -16.91 0.25
CA VAL A 185 28.89 -17.59 1.52
C VAL A 185 29.81 -17.01 2.58
N ASP A 186 29.23 -16.56 3.69
CA ASP A 186 29.93 -15.88 4.78
C ASP A 186 29.21 -16.16 6.09
N GLY A 187 29.73 -17.10 6.88
CA GLY A 187 29.07 -17.55 8.11
C GLY A 187 27.64 -18.05 7.85
N GLU A 188 26.66 -17.41 8.50
CA GLU A 188 25.23 -17.72 8.33
C GLU A 188 24.56 -16.97 7.17
N MET A 189 25.32 -16.19 6.39
CA MET A 189 24.85 -15.57 5.16
C MET A 189 25.22 -16.44 3.96
N ALA A 190 24.25 -16.68 3.09
CA ALA A 190 24.46 -17.30 1.78
C ALA A 190 23.60 -16.59 0.74
N VAL A 191 24.25 -15.96 -0.24
CA VAL A 191 23.59 -15.15 -1.26
C VAL A 191 24.22 -15.34 -2.63
N ARG A 192 23.38 -15.53 -3.65
CA ARG A 192 23.77 -15.43 -5.06
C ARG A 192 23.60 -13.99 -5.51
N VAL A 193 24.67 -13.36 -5.94
CA VAL A 193 24.66 -12.04 -6.59
C VAL A 193 24.59 -12.25 -8.09
N THR A 194 23.70 -11.56 -8.79
CA THR A 194 23.56 -11.62 -10.25
C THR A 194 23.66 -10.22 -10.83
N TRP A 195 24.42 -10.06 -11.91
CA TRP A 195 24.50 -8.81 -12.66
C TRP A 195 23.32 -8.69 -13.61
N LYS A 196 22.50 -7.66 -13.44
CA LYS A 196 21.38 -7.32 -14.31
C LYS A 196 21.27 -5.80 -14.47
N PRO A 197 21.60 -5.24 -15.65
CA PRO A 197 21.53 -3.81 -15.91
C PRO A 197 20.15 -3.21 -15.58
N GLY A 198 20.16 -2.01 -15.00
CA GLY A 198 18.91 -1.28 -14.73
C GLY A 198 18.03 -1.91 -13.65
N THR A 199 18.61 -2.65 -12.71
CA THR A 199 17.85 -3.18 -11.57
C THR A 199 17.53 -2.05 -10.59
N HIS A 200 16.26 -1.91 -10.19
CA HIS A 200 15.92 -1.04 -9.07
C HIS A 200 16.62 -1.53 -7.81
N SER A 201 17.45 -0.67 -7.20
CA SER A 201 18.32 -1.00 -6.06
C SER A 201 17.60 -1.48 -4.80
N ILE A 202 16.27 -1.38 -4.76
CA ILE A 202 15.42 -1.68 -3.60
C ILE A 202 14.78 -3.09 -3.75
N PHE A 203 14.58 -3.59 -4.97
CA PHE A 203 13.98 -4.91 -5.27
C PHE A 203 14.98 -5.89 -5.86
N ASN A 204 16.24 -5.70 -5.49
CA ASN A 204 17.28 -6.58 -5.97
C ASN A 204 17.25 -7.92 -5.26
N HIS A 205 16.66 -8.05 -4.07
CA HIS A 205 16.68 -9.30 -3.30
C HIS A 205 15.41 -10.15 -3.42
N ARG A 206 15.59 -11.47 -3.34
CA ARG A 206 14.54 -12.49 -3.22
C ARG A 206 15.09 -13.72 -2.49
N SER A 207 14.23 -14.64 -2.07
CA SER A 207 14.64 -15.95 -1.54
C SER A 207 13.84 -17.09 -2.18
N SER A 208 14.32 -18.33 -2.01
CA SER A 208 13.58 -19.55 -2.35
C SER A 208 12.46 -19.89 -1.37
N THR A 209 12.44 -19.27 -0.18
CA THR A 209 11.35 -19.41 0.79
C THR A 209 10.23 -18.41 0.49
N VAL A 210 9.00 -18.89 0.62
CA VAL A 210 7.81 -18.03 0.73
C VAL A 210 7.77 -17.50 2.17
N ASN A 211 7.22 -16.30 2.39
CA ASN A 211 6.97 -15.73 3.72
C ASN A 211 5.89 -16.55 4.46
N GLU A 212 6.26 -17.75 4.90
CA GLU A 212 5.40 -18.69 5.63
C GLU A 212 5.62 -18.55 7.13
N ILE A 213 4.53 -18.63 7.91
CA ILE A 213 4.59 -18.69 9.36
C ILE A 213 4.58 -20.16 9.77
N PHE A 214 5.59 -20.62 10.50
CA PHE A 214 5.73 -22.03 10.89
C PHE A 214 5.15 -22.33 12.28
N ASP A 215 5.15 -21.34 13.17
CA ASP A 215 4.61 -21.46 14.52
C ASP A 215 3.40 -20.54 14.71
N ALA A 216 2.30 -21.11 15.17
CA ALA A 216 1.07 -20.37 15.45
C ALA A 216 1.19 -19.44 16.67
N ASP A 217 2.11 -19.72 17.60
CA ASP A 217 2.31 -18.95 18.83
C ASP A 217 3.49 -17.97 18.76
N ASP A 218 4.47 -18.23 17.90
CA ASP A 218 5.67 -17.40 17.73
C ASP A 218 5.75 -16.79 16.34
N ASN A 219 5.00 -15.71 16.15
CA ASN A 219 4.98 -14.93 14.92
C ASN A 219 4.49 -13.50 15.21
N TYR A 220 4.61 -12.62 14.20
CA TYR A 220 4.26 -11.21 14.35
C TYR A 220 2.78 -10.95 14.62
N ILE A 221 1.87 -11.79 14.12
CA ILE A 221 0.43 -11.68 14.40
C ILE A 221 0.17 -12.06 15.85
N ALA A 222 0.68 -13.22 16.30
CA ALA A 222 0.54 -13.67 17.69
C ALA A 222 1.20 -12.69 18.68
N ALA A 223 2.36 -12.11 18.33
CA ALA A 223 3.01 -11.06 19.11
C ALA A 223 2.13 -9.80 19.21
N ALA A 224 1.58 -9.33 18.11
CA ALA A 224 0.68 -8.18 18.08
C ALA A 224 -0.59 -8.42 18.92
N LEU A 225 -1.22 -9.59 18.79
CA LEU A 225 -2.40 -9.95 19.58
C LEU A 225 -2.07 -10.03 21.09
N ARG A 226 -0.92 -10.63 21.48
CA ARG A 226 -0.47 -10.65 22.87
C ARG A 226 -0.21 -9.25 23.43
N GLU A 227 0.35 -8.35 22.64
CA GLU A 227 0.55 -6.96 23.03
C GLU A 227 -0.79 -6.27 23.31
N LYS A 228 -1.74 -6.39 22.38
CA LYS A 228 -3.06 -5.75 22.50
C LYS A 228 -3.94 -6.38 23.59
N ALA A 229 -3.87 -7.69 23.80
CA ALA A 229 -4.51 -8.36 24.92
C ALA A 229 -4.04 -7.78 26.28
N LYS A 230 -2.75 -7.48 26.41
CA LYS A 230 -2.21 -6.82 27.63
C LYS A 230 -2.69 -5.38 27.76
N GLN A 231 -2.80 -4.65 26.65
CA GLN A 231 -3.30 -3.27 26.63
C GLN A 231 -4.77 -3.20 27.03
N LEU A 232 -5.60 -4.11 26.52
CA LEU A 232 -7.03 -4.18 26.79
C LEU A 232 -7.39 -4.85 28.12
N ARG A 233 -6.41 -5.19 28.96
CA ARG A 233 -6.68 -5.83 30.25
C ARG A 233 -7.25 -4.80 31.24
N SER A 234 -8.55 -4.83 31.45
CA SER A 234 -9.22 -4.09 32.54
C SER A 234 -10.10 -5.01 33.37
N PRO A 235 -9.96 -5.02 34.72
CA PRO A 235 -10.82 -5.79 35.62
C PRO A 235 -12.22 -5.17 35.77
N ASN A 236 -12.37 -3.87 35.45
CA ASN A 236 -13.61 -3.13 35.65
C ASN A 236 -14.52 -3.11 34.41
N PHE A 237 -14.08 -3.70 33.30
CA PHE A 237 -14.85 -3.77 32.06
C PHE A 237 -15.39 -5.18 31.82
N ALA A 238 -16.71 -5.28 31.72
CA ALA A 238 -17.47 -6.52 31.55
C ALA A 238 -17.98 -6.77 30.11
N GLY A 239 -17.73 -5.84 29.19
CA GLY A 239 -18.11 -5.96 27.78
C GLY A 239 -17.13 -6.80 26.95
N LEU A 240 -17.31 -6.77 25.62
CA LEU A 240 -16.46 -7.47 24.66
C LEU A 240 -15.12 -6.75 24.47
N LYS A 241 -14.01 -7.50 24.52
CA LYS A 241 -12.66 -6.99 24.28
C LYS A 241 -12.12 -7.56 22.98
N GLY A 242 -11.59 -6.74 22.08
CA GLY A 242 -11.04 -7.29 20.85
C GLY A 242 -10.15 -6.37 20.04
N VAL A 243 -9.67 -6.88 18.92
CA VAL A 243 -8.72 -6.17 18.07
C VAL A 243 -9.28 -6.04 16.66
N LEU A 244 -9.24 -4.81 16.12
CA LEU A 244 -9.40 -4.56 14.69
C LEU A 244 -8.01 -4.62 14.05
N LEU A 245 -7.74 -5.71 13.34
CA LEU A 245 -6.44 -5.99 12.75
C LEU A 245 -6.43 -5.58 11.28
N ALA A 246 -5.62 -4.59 10.92
CA ALA A 246 -5.46 -4.17 9.53
C ALA A 246 -4.32 -4.94 8.84
N ASP A 247 -4.61 -5.52 7.68
CA ASP A 247 -3.62 -6.14 6.81
C ASP A 247 -3.04 -5.10 5.84
N ILE A 248 -1.77 -4.73 6.06
CA ILE A 248 -1.03 -3.75 5.26
C ILE A 248 0.12 -4.41 4.48
N GLY A 249 -0.04 -5.68 4.11
CA GLY A 249 0.99 -6.46 3.41
C GLY A 249 1.39 -7.72 4.17
N SER A 250 0.42 -8.48 4.68
CA SER A 250 0.64 -9.79 5.25
C SER A 250 0.17 -10.86 4.28
N ALA A 251 1.10 -11.66 3.73
CA ALA A 251 0.74 -12.83 2.91
C ALA A 251 -0.19 -13.80 3.66
N THR A 252 0.05 -13.98 4.96
CA THR A 252 -0.75 -14.84 5.84
C THR A 252 -2.19 -14.34 5.99
N LEU A 253 -2.41 -13.03 6.19
CA LEU A 253 -3.76 -12.46 6.28
C LEU A 253 -4.44 -12.34 4.90
N LYS A 254 -3.67 -12.13 3.83
CA LYS A 254 -4.20 -12.18 2.46
C LYS A 254 -4.83 -13.55 2.16
N ALA A 255 -4.24 -14.61 2.68
CA ALA A 255 -4.73 -15.98 2.56
C ALA A 255 -5.23 -16.54 3.91
N ILE A 256 -5.96 -15.75 4.69
CA ILE A 256 -6.29 -16.03 6.10
C ILE A 256 -6.91 -17.41 6.36
N THR A 257 -7.76 -17.90 5.46
CA THR A 257 -8.44 -19.21 5.55
C THR A 257 -7.71 -20.32 4.79
N SER A 258 -6.57 -20.04 4.15
CA SER A 258 -5.82 -21.03 3.40
C SER A 258 -5.19 -22.03 4.36
N ILE A 259 -5.52 -23.31 4.20
CA ILE A 259 -4.95 -24.39 4.99
C ILE A 259 -3.84 -25.05 4.18
N ASP A 260 -2.62 -25.07 4.71
CA ASP A 260 -1.57 -25.94 4.18
C ASP A 260 -1.93 -27.38 4.51
N ARG A 261 -2.32 -28.15 3.49
CA ARG A 261 -2.71 -29.57 3.65
C ARG A 261 -1.57 -30.42 4.23
N LEU A 262 -0.33 -29.97 4.08
CA LEU A 262 0.84 -30.66 4.62
C LEU A 262 1.21 -30.18 6.03
N SER A 263 0.42 -29.26 6.61
CA SER A 263 0.61 -28.71 7.97
C SER A 263 2.03 -28.18 8.21
N ARG A 264 2.70 -27.66 7.18
CA ARG A 264 4.05 -27.10 7.31
C ARG A 264 4.01 -25.64 7.74
N SER A 265 2.89 -24.96 7.50
CA SER A 265 2.69 -23.56 7.91
C SER A 265 1.38 -23.39 8.67
N ALA A 266 1.36 -22.41 9.57
CA ALA A 266 0.18 -21.95 10.28
C ALA A 266 -0.56 -20.89 9.43
N SER A 267 -1.86 -21.09 9.23
CA SER A 267 -2.71 -20.09 8.58
C SER A 267 -3.05 -18.93 9.52
N GLY A 268 -3.48 -17.80 8.96
CA GLY A 268 -3.92 -16.65 9.76
C GLY A 268 -5.08 -17.02 10.68
N GLN A 269 -6.05 -17.80 10.19
CA GLN A 269 -7.14 -18.34 10.99
C GLN A 269 -6.62 -19.22 12.15
N GLN A 270 -5.66 -20.12 11.91
CA GLN A 270 -5.12 -20.97 12.97
C GLN A 270 -4.40 -20.15 14.04
N ILE A 271 -3.63 -19.14 13.65
CA ILE A 271 -2.93 -18.23 14.57
C ILE A 271 -3.94 -17.47 15.44
N ILE A 272 -4.94 -16.85 14.81
CA ILE A 272 -5.93 -16.02 15.51
C ILE A 272 -6.80 -16.88 16.43
N GLN A 273 -7.34 -18.00 15.93
CA GLN A 273 -8.20 -18.87 16.72
C GLN A 273 -7.44 -19.47 17.92
N ARG A 274 -6.19 -19.91 17.71
CA ARG A 274 -5.34 -20.42 18.80
C ARG A 274 -5.06 -19.36 19.85
N HIS A 275 -5.01 -18.08 19.49
CA HIS A 275 -4.88 -16.99 20.46
C HIS A 275 -6.17 -16.80 21.26
N LEU A 276 -7.33 -16.76 20.59
CA LEU A 276 -8.66 -16.58 21.21
C LEU A 276 -9.06 -17.74 22.12
N ASP A 277 -8.61 -18.95 21.82
CA ASP A 277 -8.92 -20.16 22.60
C ASP A 277 -8.06 -20.31 23.86
N LYS A 278 -7.06 -19.45 24.07
CA LYS A 278 -6.24 -19.48 25.29
C LYS A 278 -7.05 -18.98 26.49
N PRO A 279 -7.07 -19.71 27.63
CA PRO A 279 -7.79 -19.29 28.83
C PRO A 279 -7.36 -17.91 29.36
N ASP A 280 -6.12 -17.53 29.11
CA ASP A 280 -5.52 -16.24 29.48
C ASP A 280 -5.37 -15.27 28.28
N GLY A 281 -5.99 -15.59 27.14
CA GLY A 281 -5.87 -14.85 25.87
C GLY A 281 -6.37 -13.41 25.94
N GLY A 282 -7.27 -13.10 26.87
CA GLY A 282 -7.67 -11.73 27.20
C GLY A 282 -8.47 -10.98 26.12
N LEU A 283 -8.77 -11.63 24.99
CA LEU A 283 -9.56 -11.12 23.87
C LEU A 283 -10.76 -12.03 23.61
N ASP A 284 -11.89 -11.44 23.30
CA ASP A 284 -13.14 -12.11 22.93
C ASP A 284 -13.28 -12.25 21.41
N PHE A 285 -12.72 -11.29 20.64
CA PHE A 285 -12.79 -11.28 19.19
C PHE A 285 -11.55 -10.66 18.52
N VAL A 286 -11.35 -11.01 17.24
CA VAL A 286 -10.42 -10.36 16.32
C VAL A 286 -11.13 -10.17 14.98
N CYS A 287 -11.17 -8.93 14.46
CA CYS A 287 -11.72 -8.63 13.14
C CYS A 287 -10.58 -8.19 12.21
N VAL A 288 -10.36 -8.93 11.13
CA VAL A 288 -9.29 -8.65 10.16
C VAL A 288 -9.86 -7.87 8.98
N PHE A 289 -9.23 -6.75 8.66
CA PHE A 289 -9.55 -5.87 7.54
C PHE A 289 -8.43 -5.93 6.51
N SER A 290 -8.70 -6.57 5.37
CA SER A 290 -7.74 -6.69 4.26
C SER A 290 -8.19 -5.89 3.04
N PRO A 291 -7.40 -4.91 2.56
CA PRO A 291 -7.72 -4.21 1.32
C PRO A 291 -7.54 -5.17 0.12
N ARG A 292 -8.55 -5.21 -0.75
CA ARG A 292 -8.59 -6.04 -1.95
C ARG A 292 -8.76 -5.20 -3.20
N ARG A 293 -8.10 -5.66 -4.25
CA ARG A 293 -8.22 -5.16 -5.61
C ARG A 293 -8.29 -6.36 -6.54
N GLU A 294 -9.42 -6.52 -7.19
CA GLU A 294 -9.69 -7.65 -8.09
C GLU A 294 -10.17 -7.12 -9.43
N MET A 295 -9.62 -7.68 -10.50
CA MET A 295 -10.09 -7.38 -11.85
C MET A 295 -11.13 -8.43 -12.20
N ASN A 296 -12.38 -8.01 -12.41
CA ASN A 296 -13.41 -8.96 -12.80
C ASN A 296 -13.21 -9.40 -14.27
N SER A 297 -13.94 -10.43 -14.70
CA SER A 297 -13.84 -10.97 -16.07
C SER A 297 -14.17 -9.96 -17.18
N TRP A 298 -14.80 -8.84 -16.83
CA TRP A 298 -15.14 -7.74 -17.74
C TRP A 298 -14.11 -6.60 -17.72
N GLY A 299 -13.02 -6.76 -16.96
CA GLY A 299 -11.95 -5.78 -16.83
C GLY A 299 -12.25 -4.63 -15.86
N ASP A 300 -13.33 -4.70 -15.08
CA ASP A 300 -13.64 -3.72 -14.05
C ASP A 300 -12.77 -3.93 -12.80
N ASP A 301 -12.28 -2.83 -12.26
CA ASP A 301 -11.34 -2.79 -11.14
C ASP A 301 -12.11 -2.66 -9.83
N GLN A 302 -12.44 -3.80 -9.21
CA GLN A 302 -13.18 -3.82 -7.95
C GLN A 302 -12.23 -3.67 -6.76
N ARG A 303 -12.49 -2.62 -5.97
CA ARG A 303 -11.72 -2.28 -4.77
C ARG A 303 -12.63 -2.29 -3.55
N TYR A 304 -12.27 -3.08 -2.54
CA TYR A 304 -13.09 -3.28 -1.35
C TYR A 304 -12.26 -3.73 -0.15
N TRP A 305 -12.83 -3.63 1.05
CA TRP A 305 -12.26 -4.21 2.27
C TRP A 305 -12.88 -5.59 2.50
N LYS A 306 -12.04 -6.63 2.46
CA LYS A 306 -12.45 -7.96 2.91
C LYS A 306 -12.36 -7.99 4.44
N VAL A 307 -13.49 -8.20 5.09
CA VAL A 307 -13.58 -8.31 6.55
C VAL A 307 -13.74 -9.77 6.95
N THR A 308 -12.99 -10.22 7.95
CA THR A 308 -13.10 -11.59 8.49
C THR A 308 -13.05 -11.53 10.01
N ALA A 309 -14.14 -11.94 10.65
CA ALA A 309 -14.28 -11.94 12.10
C ALA A 309 -13.99 -13.31 12.70
N PHE A 310 -13.31 -13.32 13.85
CA PHE A 310 -13.04 -14.47 14.68
C PHE A 310 -13.49 -14.17 16.10
N SER A 311 -14.04 -15.18 16.78
CA SER A 311 -14.46 -15.10 18.18
C SER A 311 -13.93 -16.29 18.98
N ARG A 312 -13.84 -16.12 20.29
CA ARG A 312 -13.58 -17.24 21.21
C ARG A 312 -14.67 -18.30 21.06
N ASN A 313 -14.32 -19.56 21.30
CA ASN A 313 -15.27 -20.67 21.24
C ASN A 313 -16.52 -20.40 22.12
N GLY A 314 -17.70 -20.58 21.53
CA GLY A 314 -18.99 -20.37 22.20
C GLY A 314 -19.52 -18.93 22.17
N LEU A 315 -18.75 -17.95 21.66
CA LEU A 315 -19.23 -16.59 21.45
C LEU A 315 -19.71 -16.38 20.01
N ILE A 316 -20.96 -15.97 19.84
CA ILE A 316 -21.54 -15.58 18.55
C ILE A 316 -21.60 -14.06 18.49
N LEU A 317 -20.96 -13.47 17.48
CA LEU A 317 -20.91 -12.02 17.29
C LEU A 317 -22.02 -11.55 16.33
N PRO A 318 -22.79 -10.51 16.67
CA PRO A 318 -23.73 -9.88 15.74
C PRO A 318 -22.96 -9.05 14.69
N LEU A 319 -22.95 -9.47 13.43
CA LEU A 319 -22.04 -8.89 12.43
C LEU A 319 -22.55 -7.59 11.77
N ASP A 320 -23.76 -7.13 12.09
CA ASP A 320 -24.37 -5.97 11.43
C ASP A 320 -23.54 -4.68 11.60
N GLY A 321 -23.07 -4.42 12.83
CA GLY A 321 -22.21 -3.26 13.11
C GLY A 321 -20.85 -3.34 12.42
N LEU A 322 -20.30 -4.56 12.31
CA LEU A 322 -19.05 -4.81 11.59
C LEU A 322 -19.20 -4.59 10.08
N ASN A 323 -20.32 -5.03 9.50
CA ASN A 323 -20.64 -4.80 8.09
C ASN A 323 -20.84 -3.30 7.83
N ALA A 324 -21.58 -2.60 8.69
CA ALA A 324 -21.75 -1.16 8.60
C ALA A 324 -20.41 -0.41 8.68
N LEU A 325 -19.49 -0.86 9.54
CA LEU A 325 -18.14 -0.30 9.62
C LEU A 325 -17.39 -0.48 8.29
N ALA A 326 -17.45 -1.68 7.71
CA ALA A 326 -16.82 -1.98 6.43
C ALA A 326 -17.36 -1.10 5.30
N GLU A 327 -18.65 -0.76 5.33
CA GLU A 327 -19.31 0.14 4.38
C GLU A 327 -18.91 1.61 4.56
N GLN A 328 -18.56 2.04 5.78
CA GLN A 328 -18.05 3.39 6.01
C GLN A 328 -16.63 3.55 5.45
N LEU A 329 -15.80 2.50 5.47
CA LEU A 329 -14.41 2.59 5.04
C LEU A 329 -14.30 3.05 3.56
N PRO A 330 -13.40 4.01 3.26
CA PRO A 330 -13.16 4.40 1.88
C PRO A 330 -12.60 3.21 1.09
N LYS A 331 -12.84 3.18 -0.22
CA LYS A 331 -12.27 2.13 -1.07
C LYS A 331 -10.74 2.26 -1.10
N PRO A 332 -9.98 1.18 -0.85
CA PRO A 332 -8.53 1.25 -0.88
C PRO A 332 -8.03 1.45 -2.31
N ARG A 333 -6.93 2.19 -2.50
CA ARG A 333 -6.31 2.40 -3.81
C ARG A 333 -5.60 1.16 -4.34
N PHE A 334 -4.98 0.40 -3.45
CA PHE A 334 -4.15 -0.76 -3.75
C PHE A 334 -4.42 -1.89 -2.75
N ASP A 335 -4.07 -3.12 -3.11
CA ASP A 335 -4.09 -4.23 -2.16
C ASP A 335 -2.88 -4.17 -1.19
N GLY A 336 -2.96 -4.88 -0.06
CA GLY A 336 -1.92 -4.87 0.99
C GLY A 336 -0.49 -5.10 0.47
N TRP A 337 -0.36 -5.96 -0.53
CA TRP A 337 0.93 -6.36 -1.09
C TRP A 337 1.48 -5.33 -2.09
N GLN A 338 0.62 -4.75 -2.92
CA GLN A 338 0.96 -3.61 -3.79
C GLN A 338 1.39 -2.41 -2.96
N LEU A 339 0.72 -2.13 -1.84
CA LEU A 339 1.05 -1.02 -0.93
C LEU A 339 2.49 -1.12 -0.43
N GLU A 340 2.91 -2.31 0.00
CA GLU A 340 4.30 -2.57 0.37
C GLU A 340 5.27 -2.27 -0.76
N HIS A 341 5.01 -2.84 -1.93
CA HIS A 341 5.89 -2.71 -3.08
C HIS A 341 6.00 -1.25 -3.56
N LEU A 342 4.89 -0.53 -3.62
CA LEU A 342 4.86 0.87 -4.09
C LEU A 342 5.53 1.82 -3.09
N HIS A 343 5.36 1.56 -1.79
CA HIS A 343 6.00 2.36 -0.75
C HIS A 343 7.52 2.14 -0.73
N GLU A 344 7.99 0.92 -1.00
CA GLU A 344 9.41 0.62 -1.18
C GLU A 344 10.03 1.37 -2.36
N GLN A 345 9.30 1.50 -3.47
CA GLN A 345 9.75 2.27 -4.62
C GLN A 345 9.87 3.77 -4.34
N ARG A 346 9.48 4.23 -3.14
CA ARG A 346 9.33 5.65 -2.79
C ARG A 346 8.48 6.41 -3.80
N LEU A 347 7.57 5.72 -4.50
CA LEU A 347 6.65 6.33 -5.47
C LEU A 347 5.66 7.31 -4.85
N PHE A 348 5.68 7.40 -3.53
CA PHE A 348 4.89 8.33 -2.77
C PHE A 348 5.72 9.49 -2.16
N GLY A 349 7.01 9.58 -2.44
CA GLY A 349 7.82 10.71 -1.97
C GLY A 349 7.45 12.03 -2.66
N GLU A 350 7.61 13.16 -1.98
CA GLU A 350 7.36 14.51 -2.52
C GLU A 350 8.17 14.81 -3.82
N LYS A 351 9.42 14.33 -3.89
CA LYS A 351 10.27 14.39 -5.09
C LYS A 351 10.17 13.15 -5.99
N SER A 352 9.39 12.17 -5.57
CA SER A 352 9.04 11.08 -6.47
C SER A 352 8.07 11.65 -7.50
N HIS A 353 8.27 11.27 -8.74
CA HIS A 353 7.43 11.76 -9.82
C HIS A 353 6.01 11.24 -9.56
N GLY A 354 5.14 12.13 -9.09
CA GLY A 354 3.88 11.78 -8.45
C GLY A 354 3.01 10.86 -9.29
N TRP A 355 2.11 10.15 -8.62
CA TRP A 355 1.10 9.34 -9.29
C TRP A 355 0.04 10.26 -9.91
N HIS A 356 0.25 10.66 -11.16
CA HIS A 356 -0.71 11.49 -11.87
C HIS A 356 -1.98 10.70 -12.22
N LEU A 357 -3.13 11.36 -12.15
CA LEU A 357 -4.34 10.80 -12.73
C LEU A 357 -4.15 10.48 -14.22
N GLY A 358 -4.60 9.28 -14.58
CA GLY A 358 -4.56 8.80 -15.96
C GLY A 358 -5.40 9.65 -16.89
N SER A 359 -5.01 9.63 -18.16
CA SER A 359 -5.68 10.38 -19.20
C SER A 359 -6.86 9.61 -19.78
N ARG A 360 -7.94 10.32 -20.15
CA ARG A 360 -9.14 9.72 -20.77
C ARG A 360 -9.63 10.56 -21.94
N LEU A 361 -10.07 9.85 -22.97
CA LEU A 361 -10.82 10.40 -24.09
C LEU A 361 -12.27 9.98 -23.97
N THR A 362 -13.20 10.92 -24.05
CA THR A 362 -14.62 10.60 -24.22
C THR A 362 -15.18 11.29 -25.45
N SER A 363 -15.99 10.55 -26.21
CA SER A 363 -16.65 11.04 -27.41
C SER A 363 -18.15 10.91 -27.19
N ASN A 364 -18.86 12.03 -27.06
CA ASN A 364 -20.32 12.01 -27.08
C ASN A 364 -20.79 12.09 -28.53
N MET A 365 -21.30 10.97 -29.06
CA MET A 365 -21.85 10.88 -30.42
C MET A 365 -23.06 11.80 -30.64
N ALA A 366 -23.84 12.09 -29.58
CA ALA A 366 -25.06 12.90 -29.69
C ALA A 366 -24.77 14.40 -29.83
N ASP A 367 -23.73 14.90 -29.17
CA ASP A 367 -23.38 16.33 -29.16
C ASP A 367 -22.22 16.68 -30.11
N HIS A 368 -21.68 15.68 -30.84
CA HIS A 368 -20.43 15.78 -31.61
C HIS A 368 -19.25 16.38 -30.81
N LYS A 369 -19.31 16.32 -29.48
CA LYS A 369 -18.29 16.86 -28.59
C LYS A 369 -17.34 15.75 -28.16
N MET A 370 -16.06 16.02 -28.37
CA MET A 370 -14.98 15.19 -27.87
C MET A 370 -14.30 15.92 -26.73
N THR A 371 -14.14 15.24 -25.60
CA THR A 371 -13.49 15.78 -24.42
C THR A 371 -12.28 14.93 -24.03
N PHE A 372 -11.21 15.61 -23.66
CA PHE A 372 -9.97 15.01 -23.22
C PHE A 372 -9.70 15.43 -21.79
N THR A 373 -9.51 14.47 -20.90
CA THR A 373 -9.17 14.74 -19.51
C THR A 373 -7.78 14.20 -19.18
N PHE A 374 -6.97 14.99 -18.47
CA PHE A 374 -5.66 14.57 -17.96
C PHE A 374 -5.32 15.30 -16.66
N SER A 375 -4.31 14.83 -15.91
CA SER A 375 -3.96 15.41 -14.60
C SER A 375 -3.56 16.89 -14.68
N SER A 376 -4.25 17.72 -13.90
CA SER A 376 -3.90 19.14 -13.71
C SER A 376 -2.56 19.32 -13.01
N ARG A 377 -2.24 18.43 -12.06
CA ARG A 377 -0.95 18.42 -11.37
C ARG A 377 0.20 18.13 -12.33
N ALA A 378 0.02 17.17 -13.25
CA ALA A 378 1.04 16.89 -14.27
C ALA A 378 1.34 18.12 -15.13
N LEU A 379 0.30 18.86 -15.56
CA LEU A 379 0.51 20.11 -16.30
C LEU A 379 1.25 21.14 -15.44
N HIS A 380 0.83 21.32 -14.19
CA HIS A 380 1.46 22.28 -13.29
C HIS A 380 2.94 21.93 -13.02
N GLU A 381 3.25 20.65 -12.79
CA GLU A 381 4.63 20.20 -12.62
C GLU A 381 5.48 20.41 -13.89
N PHE A 382 4.89 20.27 -15.08
CA PHE A 382 5.56 20.59 -16.35
C PHE A 382 5.84 22.08 -16.48
N LEU A 383 4.83 22.94 -16.21
CA LEU A 383 4.99 24.39 -16.25
C LEU A 383 6.01 24.89 -15.20
N ALA A 384 6.11 24.20 -14.07
CA ALA A 384 7.11 24.47 -13.03
C ALA A 384 8.50 23.90 -13.35
N GLY A 385 8.69 23.21 -14.48
CA GLY A 385 9.96 22.60 -14.87
C GLY A 385 10.37 21.40 -14.00
N ARG A 386 9.44 20.82 -13.23
CA ARG A 386 9.69 19.62 -12.39
C ARG A 386 9.65 18.32 -13.20
N ILE A 387 8.90 18.32 -14.30
CA ILE A 387 8.89 17.26 -15.30
C ILE A 387 9.15 17.85 -16.70
N ASP A 388 9.71 17.03 -17.59
CA ASP A 388 9.95 17.39 -18.98
C ASP A 388 8.75 17.03 -19.90
N GLY A 389 8.86 17.41 -21.17
CA GLY A 389 7.81 17.17 -22.16
C GLY A 389 7.58 15.68 -22.47
N ASP A 390 8.64 14.87 -22.47
CA ASP A 390 8.51 13.41 -22.65
C ASP A 390 7.69 12.79 -21.54
N ARG A 391 7.90 13.24 -20.31
CA ARG A 391 7.18 12.75 -19.15
C ARG A 391 5.75 13.21 -19.11
N LEU A 392 5.48 14.47 -19.48
CA LEU A 392 4.09 14.92 -19.66
C LEU A 392 3.39 14.07 -20.72
N ARG A 393 4.03 13.81 -21.87
CA ARG A 393 3.50 12.90 -22.91
C ARG A 393 3.25 11.49 -22.38
N ASN A 394 4.13 10.97 -21.53
CA ASN A 394 3.95 9.66 -20.90
C ASN A 394 2.78 9.63 -19.90
N ASN A 395 2.42 10.74 -19.27
CA ASN A 395 1.18 10.83 -18.48
C ASN A 395 -0.08 10.96 -19.37
N MET A 396 0.12 11.34 -20.63
CA MET A 396 -0.89 11.49 -21.67
C MET A 396 -0.88 10.32 -22.67
N ILE A 397 -0.37 9.14 -22.29
CA ILE A 397 -0.26 7.97 -23.18
C ILE A 397 -1.61 7.68 -23.85
N GLY A 398 -1.58 7.52 -25.17
CA GLY A 398 -2.77 7.31 -26.02
C GLY A 398 -3.49 8.60 -26.43
N LEU A 399 -3.19 9.75 -25.80
CA LEU A 399 -3.77 11.04 -26.18
C LEU A 399 -2.95 11.77 -27.23
N THR A 400 -1.63 11.65 -27.27
CA THR A 400 -0.78 12.43 -28.20
C THR A 400 -1.19 12.21 -29.66
N SER A 401 -1.43 10.95 -30.03
CA SER A 401 -1.98 10.57 -31.34
C SER A 401 -3.41 11.08 -31.54
N ALA A 402 -4.19 11.23 -30.46
CA ALA A 402 -5.54 11.73 -30.53
C ALA A 402 -5.62 13.26 -30.67
N PHE A 403 -4.69 14.04 -30.09
CA PHE A 403 -4.53 15.47 -30.39
C PHE A 403 -4.14 15.68 -31.85
N GLU A 404 -3.15 14.91 -32.33
CA GLU A 404 -2.71 14.96 -33.73
C GLU A 404 -3.86 14.58 -34.67
N HIS A 405 -4.64 13.56 -34.32
CA HIS A 405 -5.84 13.18 -35.06
C HIS A 405 -6.93 14.25 -35.06
N GLN A 406 -7.13 14.99 -33.96
CA GLN A 406 -8.07 16.11 -33.94
C GLN A 406 -7.59 17.26 -34.83
N LEU A 407 -6.31 17.62 -34.73
CA LEU A 407 -5.71 18.65 -35.60
C LEU A 407 -5.82 18.27 -37.07
N ALA A 408 -5.57 17.00 -37.42
CA ALA A 408 -5.72 16.48 -38.78
C ALA A 408 -7.18 16.55 -39.31
N ARG A 409 -8.17 16.60 -38.41
CA ARG A 409 -9.60 16.82 -38.73
C ARG A 409 -10.01 18.30 -38.72
N GLY A 410 -9.06 19.20 -38.53
CA GLY A 410 -9.32 20.64 -38.42
C GLY A 410 -10.07 21.03 -37.15
N HIS A 411 -9.98 20.22 -36.10
CA HIS A 411 -10.50 20.56 -34.79
C HIS A 411 -9.40 21.20 -33.93
N THR A 412 -9.73 22.28 -33.21
CA THR A 412 -8.83 22.92 -32.23
C THR A 412 -9.46 22.91 -30.83
N ILE A 413 -8.67 23.26 -29.82
CA ILE A 413 -9.14 23.41 -28.44
C ILE A 413 -10.04 24.64 -28.36
N GLN A 414 -11.33 24.43 -28.10
CA GLN A 414 -12.32 25.50 -27.95
C GLN A 414 -12.44 25.97 -26.50
N GLY A 415 -12.19 25.08 -25.55
CA GLY A 415 -12.35 25.37 -24.13
C GLY A 415 -11.54 24.44 -23.24
N ALA A 416 -11.15 24.97 -22.10
CA ALA A 416 -10.45 24.24 -21.04
C ALA A 416 -11.09 24.59 -19.69
N ARG A 417 -11.30 23.57 -18.85
CA ARG A 417 -11.76 23.78 -17.47
C ARG A 417 -11.10 22.78 -16.53
N ILE A 418 -11.01 23.14 -15.26
CA ILE A 418 -10.58 22.22 -14.20
C ILE A 418 -11.82 21.51 -13.66
N VAL A 419 -11.75 20.18 -13.59
CA VAL A 419 -12.80 19.31 -13.06
C VAL A 419 -12.26 18.66 -11.78
N PRO A 420 -12.96 18.78 -10.64
CA PRO A 420 -12.55 18.12 -9.41
C PRO A 420 -12.41 16.61 -9.61
N GLY A 421 -11.27 16.04 -9.20
CA GLY A 421 -11.07 14.58 -9.23
C GLY A 421 -11.87 13.85 -8.15
N GLY A 422 -12.35 14.59 -7.15
CA GLY A 422 -13.02 14.07 -5.96
C GLY A 422 -12.06 13.89 -4.79
N ILE A 423 -12.61 13.50 -3.65
CA ILE A 423 -11.88 13.32 -2.40
C ILE A 423 -10.94 12.11 -2.43
N ASP A 424 -11.30 11.07 -3.20
CA ASP A 424 -10.51 9.84 -3.37
C ASP A 424 -9.53 9.92 -4.54
N GLN A 425 -9.25 11.14 -5.03
CA GLN A 425 -8.19 11.40 -6.01
C GLN A 425 -7.26 12.50 -5.50
N ASP A 426 -5.95 12.31 -5.68
CA ASP A 426 -4.94 13.30 -5.26
C ASP A 426 -4.80 14.47 -6.24
N ASP A 427 -5.32 14.32 -7.46
CA ASP A 427 -5.27 15.34 -8.51
C ASP A 427 -6.68 15.74 -8.96
N ASP A 428 -6.78 16.95 -9.48
CA ASP A 428 -7.90 17.37 -10.32
C ASP A 428 -7.57 17.15 -11.79
N LEU A 429 -8.58 17.15 -12.66
CA LEU A 429 -8.42 16.93 -14.09
C LEU A 429 -8.55 18.25 -14.84
N ILE A 430 -7.77 18.40 -15.91
CA ILE A 430 -8.05 19.39 -16.94
C ILE A 430 -8.89 18.71 -18.01
N GLU A 431 -10.08 19.25 -18.26
CA GLU A 431 -10.93 18.83 -19.37
C GLU A 431 -10.79 19.82 -20.52
N LEU A 432 -10.35 19.33 -21.67
CA LEU A 432 -10.29 20.07 -22.92
C LEU A 432 -11.44 19.65 -23.82
N THR A 433 -12.11 20.62 -24.43
CA THR A 433 -13.16 20.40 -25.43
C THR A 433 -12.65 20.83 -26.80
N PHE A 434 -12.91 19.99 -27.80
CA PHE A 434 -12.49 20.22 -29.19
C PHE A 434 -13.70 20.52 -30.06
N ALA A 435 -13.52 21.42 -31.02
CA ALA A 435 -14.53 21.76 -32.02
C ALA A 435 -13.86 22.08 -33.37
N PRO A 436 -14.61 21.98 -34.49
CA PRO A 436 -14.14 22.47 -35.78
C PRO A 436 -13.73 23.94 -35.73
N ASP A 437 -12.56 24.23 -36.27
CA ASP A 437 -12.01 25.57 -36.36
C ASP A 437 -11.63 25.87 -37.81
N PRO A 438 -12.30 26.83 -38.47
CA PRO A 438 -11.98 27.23 -39.83
C PRO A 438 -10.51 27.63 -40.05
N ALA A 439 -9.79 28.02 -38.98
CA ALA A 439 -8.36 28.32 -39.06
C ALA A 439 -7.48 27.07 -39.18
N ALA A 440 -7.99 25.89 -38.84
CA ALA A 440 -7.26 24.61 -38.84
C ALA A 440 -7.79 23.60 -39.88
N SER A 441 -8.87 23.92 -40.60
CA SER A 441 -9.45 23.07 -41.66
C SER A 441 -9.33 23.72 -43.05
N PRO A 442 -9.38 22.94 -44.14
CA PRO A 442 -9.69 23.48 -45.45
C PRO A 442 -11.03 24.25 -45.43
N PHE A 443 -11.16 25.28 -46.27
CA PHE A 443 -12.43 25.99 -46.42
C PHE A 443 -13.49 25.06 -47.01
N GLU A 444 -14.63 24.98 -46.36
CA GLU A 444 -15.79 24.24 -46.85
C GLU A 444 -16.73 25.17 -47.62
N ASP A 445 -17.20 24.73 -48.79
CA ASP A 445 -18.28 25.41 -49.50
C ASP A 445 -19.61 25.14 -48.78
N ARG A 446 -20.14 26.16 -48.10
CA ARG A 446 -21.45 26.10 -47.41
C ARG A 446 -22.61 26.51 -48.30
N SER A 447 -22.39 26.65 -49.61
CA SER A 447 -23.48 26.91 -50.55
C SER A 447 -24.53 25.80 -50.42
N PRO A 448 -25.83 26.13 -50.32
CA PRO A 448 -26.88 25.12 -50.28
C PRO A 448 -26.77 24.25 -51.54
N PRO A 449 -27.07 22.94 -51.45
CA PRO A 449 -27.04 22.07 -52.63
C PRO A 449 -27.93 22.71 -53.68
N LYS A 450 -27.36 22.96 -54.87
CA LYS A 450 -28.11 23.51 -55.99
C LYS A 450 -29.33 22.63 -56.17
N THR A 451 -30.50 23.15 -55.81
CA THR A 451 -31.76 22.47 -56.04
C THR A 451 -31.85 22.34 -57.55
N SER A 452 -31.66 21.14 -58.08
CA SER A 452 -31.93 20.87 -59.48
C SER A 452 -33.44 21.07 -59.65
N ILE A 453 -33.82 22.27 -60.08
CA ILE A 453 -35.15 22.49 -60.65
C ILE A 453 -35.10 21.72 -61.97
N SER A 454 -35.62 20.49 -61.92
CA SER A 454 -35.96 19.73 -63.13
C SER A 454 -37.12 20.45 -63.79
N GLU A 455 -36.87 21.07 -64.94
CA GLU A 455 -37.92 21.42 -65.92
C GLU A 455 -38.53 20.16 -66.53
#